data_AF-A0A2R5FVH9-F1
#
_entry.id   AF-A0A2R5FVH9-F1
#
_cell.length_a   1.000
_cell.length_b   1.000
_cell.length_c   1.000
_cell.angle_alpha   90.00
_cell.angle_beta   90.00
_cell.angle_gamma   90.00
#
_symmetry.space_group_name_H-M   'P 1'
#
loop_
_entity.id
_entity.type
_entity.pdbx_description
1 polymer ?
#
loop_
_entity_poly.entity_id
_entity_poly.type
_entity_poly.pdbx_seq_one_letter_code
_entity_poly.pdbx_strand_id
1 'polypeptide(L)'
;MEKIADSLKFTGPIPPDGRHRAEELCRRQVTQKKAEQVYLNTLSVSFVNSYLQYMGFETDLDKSDSWNPVQQTLMDVADLSLKNLGSLECRPVFEDAQFIDIPPEVQSNRIGYVAVQIKKSFREATLLGFVRKVETDLLPIKHLQPLDNLLEYLEELTQVRQAELVSQLPTDNKTLIKLKQWLENVFEVGWQEVETLFDNQWANADWNLRSANGSFVSRGKLIDLGKTGIIQSVILVVGFIQENQQEIDIIVEVHPIWGENYLPPNLQLMVIDFEGVEGESIMEAQTRSSNKNIQLQFSGDVGERFSIKLVLGNISVIESFLI
;
A
#
# COMPACT_ATOMS: atom_id res chain seq x y z
N MET A 1 -42.82 -10.36 11.87
CA MET A 1 -41.74 -9.38 11.63
C MET A 1 -40.55 -9.59 12.58
N GLU A 2 -40.33 -10.80 13.09
CA GLU A 2 -39.38 -11.05 14.21
C GLU A 2 -38.13 -11.84 13.77
N LYS A 3 -37.83 -11.88 12.47
CA LYS A 3 -36.76 -12.73 11.89
C LYS A 3 -35.65 -11.96 11.17
N ILE A 4 -35.61 -10.62 11.27
CA ILE A 4 -34.61 -9.78 10.58
C ILE A 4 -33.59 -9.17 11.58
N ALA A 5 -33.79 -9.31 12.90
CA ALA A 5 -32.87 -8.76 13.90
C ALA A 5 -31.62 -9.63 14.16
N ASP A 6 -31.60 -10.88 13.68
CA ASP A 6 -30.51 -11.83 13.95
C ASP A 6 -29.33 -11.73 12.98
N SER A 7 -29.38 -10.91 11.92
CA SER A 7 -28.23 -10.76 10.98
C SER A 7 -27.16 -9.77 11.44
N LEU A 8 -27.35 -9.10 12.59
CA LEU A 8 -26.49 -7.99 13.02
C LEU A 8 -25.18 -8.42 13.70
N LYS A 9 -25.13 -9.65 14.23
CA LYS A 9 -24.05 -10.15 15.09
C LYS A 9 -23.76 -11.61 14.77
N PHE A 10 -22.54 -12.06 15.09
CA PHE A 10 -22.16 -13.46 14.93
C PHE A 10 -21.67 -14.04 16.25
N THR A 11 -22.33 -15.10 16.73
CA THR A 11 -21.93 -15.83 17.94
C THR A 11 -21.42 -17.21 17.58
N GLY A 12 -20.31 -17.62 18.17
CA GLY A 12 -19.73 -18.93 17.93
C GLY A 12 -18.70 -19.34 18.98
N PRO A 13 -18.19 -20.57 18.89
CA PRO A 13 -17.12 -21.05 19.75
C PRO A 13 -15.80 -20.35 19.40
N ILE A 14 -15.02 -20.01 20.42
CA ILE A 14 -13.64 -19.56 20.24
C ILE A 14 -12.78 -20.80 19.92
N PRO A 15 -11.99 -20.78 18.82
CA PRO A 15 -11.20 -21.93 18.40
C PRO A 15 -10.36 -22.52 19.53
N PRO A 16 -10.31 -23.87 19.68
CA PRO A 16 -9.51 -24.52 20.71
C PRO A 16 -8.03 -24.11 20.68
N ASP A 17 -7.43 -24.03 19.50
CA ASP A 17 -6.03 -23.64 19.34
C ASP A 17 -5.79 -22.19 19.75
N GLY A 18 -6.73 -21.29 19.42
CA GLY A 18 -6.71 -19.90 19.88
C GLY A 18 -6.80 -19.77 21.40
N ARG A 19 -7.64 -20.58 22.05
CA ARG A 19 -7.72 -20.64 23.52
C ARG A 19 -6.43 -21.16 24.14
N HIS A 20 -5.85 -22.23 23.57
CA HIS A 20 -4.60 -22.78 24.05
C HIS A 20 -3.45 -21.76 23.91
N ARG A 21 -3.41 -21.05 22.80
CA ARG A 21 -2.43 -19.99 22.56
C ARG A 21 -2.59 -18.81 23.53
N ALA A 22 -3.83 -18.40 23.81
CA ALA A 22 -4.11 -17.36 24.80
C ALA A 22 -3.58 -17.75 26.19
N GLU A 23 -3.78 -19.01 26.61
CA GLU A 23 -3.24 -19.53 27.88
C GLU A 23 -1.70 -19.53 27.91
N GLU A 24 -1.05 -19.82 26.79
CA GLU A 24 0.41 -19.81 26.70
C GLU A 24 0.97 -18.39 26.80
N LEU A 25 0.39 -17.45 26.04
CA LEU A 25 0.87 -16.07 25.95
C LEU A 25 0.61 -15.29 27.25
N CYS A 26 -0.53 -15.51 27.91
CA CYS A 26 -0.81 -14.83 29.17
C CYS A 26 0.15 -15.24 30.29
N ARG A 27 0.58 -16.51 30.34
CA ARG A 27 1.55 -17.03 31.32
C ARG A 27 2.95 -16.42 31.16
N ARG A 28 3.28 -15.85 30.00
CA ARG A 28 4.56 -15.18 29.75
C ARG A 28 4.58 -13.74 30.28
N GLN A 29 3.43 -13.19 30.66
CA GLN A 29 3.32 -11.81 31.11
C GLN A 29 3.71 -11.67 32.58
N VAL A 30 4.43 -10.59 32.90
CA VAL A 30 4.97 -10.34 34.25
C VAL A 30 3.87 -9.97 35.25
N THR A 31 2.86 -9.22 34.81
CA THR A 31 1.80 -8.72 35.69
C THR A 31 0.48 -9.42 35.38
N GLN A 32 -0.34 -9.63 36.42
CA GLN A 32 -1.67 -10.21 36.25
C GLN A 32 -2.54 -9.39 35.30
N LYS A 33 -2.53 -8.05 35.44
CA LYS A 33 -3.29 -7.15 34.56
C LYS A 33 -2.91 -7.36 33.09
N LYS A 34 -1.61 -7.43 32.79
CA LYS A 34 -1.14 -7.64 31.41
C LYS A 34 -1.46 -9.05 30.92
N ALA A 35 -1.36 -10.06 31.79
CA ALA A 35 -1.74 -11.44 31.46
C ALA A 35 -3.22 -11.52 31.05
N GLU A 36 -4.12 -10.92 31.82
CA GLU A 36 -5.56 -10.87 31.54
C GLU A 36 -5.84 -10.15 30.22
N GLN A 37 -5.22 -9.00 30.00
CA GLN A 37 -5.33 -8.24 28.76
C GLN A 37 -4.87 -9.05 27.54
N VAL A 38 -3.68 -9.64 27.60
CA VAL A 38 -3.12 -10.47 26.53
C VAL A 38 -4.01 -11.68 26.25
N TYR A 39 -4.55 -12.30 27.30
CA TYR A 39 -5.48 -13.42 27.17
C TYR A 39 -6.72 -13.01 26.35
N LEU A 40 -7.40 -11.92 26.74
CA LEU A 40 -8.61 -11.44 26.07
C LEU A 40 -8.35 -10.97 24.63
N ASN A 41 -7.24 -10.28 24.39
CA ASN A 41 -6.84 -9.86 23.04
C ASN A 41 -6.62 -11.07 22.15
N THR A 42 -5.88 -12.07 22.64
CA THR A 42 -5.59 -13.30 21.87
C THR A 42 -6.87 -14.07 21.54
N LEU A 43 -7.82 -14.16 22.49
CA LEU A 43 -9.13 -14.77 22.23
C LEU A 43 -9.93 -14.01 21.17
N SER A 44 -9.90 -12.67 21.22
CA SER A 44 -10.61 -11.81 20.28
C SER A 44 -10.06 -11.95 18.86
N VAL A 45 -8.73 -11.83 18.72
CA VAL A 45 -8.01 -12.03 17.46
C VAL A 45 -8.29 -13.42 16.89
N SER A 46 -8.19 -14.48 17.71
CA SER A 46 -8.44 -15.86 17.27
C SER A 46 -9.87 -16.06 16.75
N PHE A 47 -10.85 -15.46 17.41
CA PHE A 47 -12.26 -15.58 17.03
C PHE A 47 -12.56 -14.82 15.73
N VAL A 48 -12.08 -13.58 15.60
CA VAL A 48 -12.23 -12.80 14.36
C VAL A 48 -11.48 -13.47 13.21
N ASN A 49 -10.29 -14.00 13.46
CA ASN A 49 -9.51 -14.75 12.47
C ASN A 49 -10.31 -15.94 11.92
N SER A 50 -10.86 -16.78 12.80
CA SER A 50 -11.68 -17.92 12.38
C SER A 50 -12.93 -17.51 11.61
N TYR A 51 -13.58 -16.42 12.00
CA TYR A 51 -14.76 -15.89 11.31
C TYR A 51 -14.40 -15.41 9.90
N LEU A 52 -13.35 -14.60 9.76
CA LEU A 52 -12.93 -14.05 8.47
C LEU A 52 -12.42 -15.13 7.50
N GLN A 53 -11.68 -16.13 8.00
CA GLN A 53 -11.26 -17.28 7.20
C GLN A 53 -12.47 -18.08 6.70
N TYR A 54 -13.51 -18.25 7.53
CA TYR A 54 -14.76 -18.90 7.10
C TYR A 54 -15.50 -18.10 6.03
N MET A 55 -15.43 -16.77 6.08
CA MET A 55 -15.99 -15.86 5.07
C MET A 55 -15.09 -15.70 3.83
N GLY A 56 -13.96 -16.41 3.76
CA GLY A 56 -13.08 -16.44 2.58
C GLY A 56 -12.00 -15.35 2.54
N PHE A 57 -11.76 -14.62 3.62
CA PHE A 57 -10.67 -13.65 3.71
C PHE A 57 -9.36 -14.31 4.14
N GLU A 58 -8.27 -13.96 3.47
CA GLU A 58 -6.92 -14.40 3.85
C GLU A 58 -6.33 -13.54 4.97
N THR A 59 -6.03 -14.18 6.09
CA THR A 59 -5.46 -13.56 7.30
C THR A 59 -4.05 -14.06 7.57
N ASP A 60 -3.26 -13.27 8.30
CA ASP A 60 -1.87 -13.57 8.66
C ASP A 60 -1.60 -13.22 10.13
N LEU A 61 -1.69 -14.23 11.01
CA LEU A 61 -1.45 -14.03 12.43
C LEU A 61 0.02 -13.66 12.71
N ASP A 62 0.97 -14.24 12.00
CA ASP A 62 2.40 -14.04 12.27
C ASP A 62 2.87 -12.62 11.93
N LYS A 63 2.18 -11.94 10.99
CA LYS A 63 2.39 -10.51 10.70
C LYS A 63 1.68 -9.55 11.66
N SER A 64 0.86 -10.05 12.59
CA SER A 64 0.11 -9.20 13.53
C SER A 64 0.97 -8.83 14.74
N ASP A 65 0.90 -7.58 15.20
CA ASP A 65 1.64 -7.12 16.39
C ASP A 65 1.23 -7.91 17.64
N SER A 66 -0.05 -8.30 17.72
CA SER A 66 -0.63 -9.12 18.79
C SER A 66 0.04 -10.50 18.93
N TRP A 67 0.66 -11.01 17.86
CA TRP A 67 1.41 -12.26 17.81
C TRP A 67 2.92 -12.09 17.99
N ASN A 68 3.41 -10.85 18.05
CA ASN A 68 4.79 -10.52 18.34
C ASN A 68 5.02 -10.39 19.86
N PRO A 69 5.91 -11.20 20.49
CA PRO A 69 6.11 -11.18 21.93
C PRO A 69 6.55 -9.81 22.50
N VAL A 70 7.34 -9.06 21.75
CA VAL A 70 7.84 -7.74 22.18
C VAL A 70 6.71 -6.72 22.13
N GLN A 71 5.96 -6.65 21.03
CA GLN A 71 4.83 -5.73 20.89
C GLN A 71 3.73 -6.04 21.91
N GLN A 72 3.39 -7.32 22.07
CA GLN A 72 2.43 -7.78 23.07
C GLN A 72 2.80 -7.32 24.49
N THR A 73 4.09 -7.35 24.84
CA THR A 73 4.56 -6.92 26.16
C THR A 73 4.44 -5.41 26.35
N LEU A 74 4.74 -4.64 25.30
CA LEU A 74 4.82 -3.17 25.37
C LEU A 74 3.48 -2.46 25.15
N MET A 75 2.55 -3.05 24.38
CA MET A 75 1.36 -2.37 23.87
C MET A 75 0.08 -3.18 24.09
N ASP A 76 -1.06 -2.50 24.18
CA ASP A 76 -2.39 -3.12 24.16
C ASP A 76 -2.91 -3.40 22.75
N VAL A 77 -2.19 -4.25 22.02
CA VAL A 77 -2.53 -4.64 20.65
C VAL A 77 -3.37 -5.91 20.62
N ALA A 78 -4.43 -5.86 19.82
CA ALA A 78 -5.28 -7.00 19.46
C ALA A 78 -5.53 -6.98 17.95
N ASP A 79 -4.50 -6.68 17.17
CA ASP A 79 -4.61 -6.59 15.72
C ASP A 79 -4.60 -7.97 15.06
N LEU A 80 -5.25 -8.03 13.91
CA LEU A 80 -5.28 -9.16 12.99
C LEU A 80 -4.94 -8.62 11.59
N SER A 81 -3.82 -9.05 11.02
CA SER A 81 -3.41 -8.68 9.67
C SER A 81 -4.22 -9.46 8.63
N LEU A 82 -4.76 -8.73 7.65
CA LEU A 82 -5.40 -9.28 6.45
C LEU A 82 -4.44 -9.06 5.28
N LYS A 83 -4.17 -10.13 4.53
CA LYS A 83 -3.22 -10.07 3.42
C LYS A 83 -3.63 -9.00 2.42
N ASN A 84 -2.69 -8.12 2.09
CA ASN A 84 -2.86 -7.03 1.12
C ASN A 84 -3.91 -5.97 1.48
N LEU A 85 -4.55 -6.02 2.65
CA LEU A 85 -5.55 -5.03 3.06
C LEU A 85 -5.02 -4.14 4.19
N GLY A 86 -4.41 -4.74 5.21
CA GLY A 86 -3.96 -4.07 6.44
C GLY A 86 -4.49 -4.78 7.68
N SER A 87 -4.41 -4.13 8.85
CA SER A 87 -4.77 -4.78 10.13
C SER A 87 -6.11 -4.29 10.70
N LEU A 88 -6.97 -5.23 11.09
CA LEU A 88 -8.16 -5.00 11.90
C LEU A 88 -7.82 -5.09 13.39
N GLU A 89 -8.33 -4.16 14.18
CA GLU A 89 -8.18 -4.21 15.64
C GLU A 89 -9.37 -4.93 16.28
N CYS A 90 -9.10 -6.03 16.98
CA CYS A 90 -10.11 -6.94 17.54
C CYS A 90 -10.27 -6.69 19.04
N ARG A 91 -11.11 -5.72 19.41
CA ARG A 91 -11.18 -5.25 20.81
C ARG A 91 -12.12 -6.13 21.66
N PRO A 92 -11.62 -6.75 22.76
CA PRO A 92 -12.46 -7.51 23.67
C PRO A 92 -13.39 -6.60 24.47
N VAL A 93 -14.61 -7.05 24.70
CA VAL A 93 -15.55 -6.47 25.66
C VAL A 93 -16.27 -7.56 26.46
N PHE A 94 -16.77 -7.22 27.64
CA PHE A 94 -17.59 -8.11 28.46
C PHE A 94 -19.09 -7.95 28.15
N GLU A 95 -19.92 -8.85 28.69
CA GLU A 95 -21.35 -8.95 28.39
C GLU A 95 -22.16 -7.69 28.70
N ASP A 96 -21.73 -6.91 29.69
CA ASP A 96 -22.38 -5.72 30.23
C ASP A 96 -21.72 -4.39 29.82
N ALA A 97 -20.63 -4.46 29.04
CA ALA A 97 -19.91 -3.28 28.59
C ALA A 97 -20.81 -2.36 27.75
N GLN A 98 -20.67 -1.05 27.93
CA GLN A 98 -21.34 -0.02 27.12
C GLN A 98 -20.36 0.68 26.17
N PHE A 99 -19.07 0.57 26.46
CA PHE A 99 -17.98 1.21 25.75
C PHE A 99 -16.90 0.19 25.45
N ILE A 100 -16.19 0.41 24.35
CA ILE A 100 -15.00 -0.32 23.94
C ILE A 100 -13.81 0.60 24.25
N ASP A 101 -12.84 0.07 24.98
CA ASP A 101 -11.59 0.77 25.27
C ASP A 101 -10.65 0.67 24.07
N ILE A 102 -10.19 1.81 23.58
CA ILE A 102 -9.30 1.97 22.42
C ILE A 102 -7.98 2.61 22.90
N PRO A 103 -6.94 1.81 23.10
CA PRO A 103 -5.62 2.30 23.49
C PRO A 103 -5.08 3.31 22.47
N PRO A 104 -4.40 4.40 22.90
CA PRO A 104 -3.86 5.42 22.01
C PRO A 104 -2.94 4.84 20.91
N GLU A 105 -2.17 3.81 21.23
CA GLU A 105 -1.24 3.15 20.30
C GLU A 105 -1.92 2.47 19.11
N VAL A 106 -3.21 2.11 19.20
CA VAL A 106 -3.94 1.40 18.14
C VAL A 106 -4.93 2.29 17.38
N GLN A 107 -5.00 3.59 17.67
CA GLN A 107 -5.93 4.52 17.00
C GLN A 107 -5.54 4.82 15.54
N SER A 108 -4.29 4.53 15.17
CA SER A 108 -3.74 4.76 13.83
C SER A 108 -3.22 3.46 13.22
N ASN A 109 -2.99 3.46 11.90
CA ASN A 109 -2.52 2.28 11.17
C ASN A 109 -3.41 1.03 11.34
N ARG A 110 -4.73 1.24 11.35
CA ARG A 110 -5.77 0.20 11.35
C ARG A 110 -6.75 0.47 10.22
N ILE A 111 -7.20 -0.60 9.56
CA ILE A 111 -8.25 -0.52 8.55
C ILE A 111 -9.65 -0.55 9.18
N GLY A 112 -9.75 -0.92 10.45
CA GLY A 112 -10.96 -0.76 11.25
C GLY A 112 -10.94 -1.57 12.54
N TYR A 113 -12.05 -1.55 13.26
CA TYR A 113 -12.16 -2.03 14.63
C TYR A 113 -13.38 -2.92 14.77
N VAL A 114 -13.19 -4.12 15.30
CA VAL A 114 -14.23 -5.11 15.53
C VAL A 114 -14.38 -5.30 17.04
N ALA A 115 -15.61 -5.15 17.54
CA ALA A 115 -15.90 -5.38 18.95
C ALA A 115 -16.27 -6.84 19.18
N VAL A 116 -15.53 -7.50 20.08
CA VAL A 116 -15.67 -8.92 20.37
C VAL A 116 -16.14 -9.10 21.80
N GLN A 117 -17.40 -9.46 21.98
CA GLN A 117 -17.94 -9.78 23.29
C GLN A 117 -17.56 -11.21 23.70
N ILE A 118 -16.71 -11.34 24.71
CA ILE A 118 -16.28 -12.64 25.23
C ILE A 118 -17.24 -13.06 26.35
N LYS A 119 -17.84 -14.26 26.23
CA LYS A 119 -18.69 -14.80 27.31
C LYS A 119 -17.85 -15.21 28.51
N LYS A 120 -18.44 -15.20 29.70
CA LYS A 120 -17.77 -15.58 30.97
C LYS A 120 -17.13 -16.97 30.97
N SER A 121 -17.58 -17.86 30.08
CA SER A 121 -17.00 -19.19 29.91
C SER A 121 -15.63 -19.19 29.21
N PHE A 122 -15.26 -18.10 28.54
CA PHE A 122 -14.09 -17.98 27.64
C PHE A 122 -14.06 -19.02 26.51
N ARG A 123 -15.21 -19.64 26.21
CA ARG A 123 -15.36 -20.66 25.16
C ARG A 123 -16.15 -20.18 23.96
N GLU A 124 -16.89 -19.10 24.13
CA GLU A 124 -17.75 -18.52 23.09
C GLU A 124 -17.56 -17.00 23.10
N ALA A 125 -17.70 -16.42 21.92
CA ALA A 125 -17.68 -14.98 21.74
C ALA A 125 -18.76 -14.55 20.74
N THR A 126 -19.07 -13.27 20.76
CA THR A 126 -19.98 -12.63 19.82
C THR A 126 -19.33 -11.42 19.18
N LEU A 127 -19.28 -11.38 17.85
CA LEU A 127 -18.93 -10.18 17.11
C LEU A 127 -20.10 -9.22 17.17
N LEU A 128 -19.94 -8.10 17.88
CA LEU A 128 -21.03 -7.14 18.13
C LEU A 128 -21.27 -6.20 16.95
N GLY A 129 -20.25 -5.98 16.13
CA GLY A 129 -20.26 -5.04 15.02
C GLY A 129 -18.89 -4.46 14.75
N PHE A 130 -18.86 -3.42 13.92
CA PHE A 130 -17.63 -2.89 13.32
C PHE A 130 -17.65 -1.36 13.21
N VAL A 131 -16.47 -0.72 13.21
CA VAL A 131 -16.32 0.68 12.79
C VAL A 131 -15.02 0.87 12.00
N ARG A 132 -15.04 1.70 10.96
CA ARG A 132 -13.86 1.95 10.09
C ARG A 132 -12.76 2.75 10.79
N LYS A 133 -13.13 3.72 11.62
CA LYS A 133 -12.20 4.64 12.30
C LYS A 133 -12.69 5.00 13.69
N VAL A 134 -11.76 5.38 14.54
CA VAL A 134 -11.99 5.85 15.91
C VAL A 134 -11.15 7.11 16.14
N GLU A 135 -11.68 8.03 16.94
CA GLU A 135 -11.02 9.30 17.28
C GLU A 135 -10.95 9.51 18.80
N THR A 136 -11.41 8.53 19.58
CA THR A 136 -11.58 8.63 21.03
C THR A 136 -11.20 7.31 21.70
N ASP A 137 -10.65 7.41 22.90
CA ASP A 137 -10.24 6.25 23.71
C ASP A 137 -11.43 5.37 24.16
N LEU A 138 -12.64 5.92 24.20
CA LEU A 138 -13.85 5.20 24.61
C LEU A 138 -14.91 5.26 23.51
N LEU A 139 -15.07 4.17 22.78
CA LEU A 139 -16.06 4.06 21.70
C LEU A 139 -17.37 3.45 22.25
N PRO A 140 -18.51 4.17 22.19
CA PRO A 140 -19.80 3.59 22.57
C PRO A 140 -20.21 2.43 21.65
N ILE A 141 -20.63 1.28 22.22
CA ILE A 141 -21.03 0.10 21.44
C ILE A 141 -22.17 0.40 20.46
N LYS A 142 -23.05 1.35 20.82
CA LYS A 142 -24.15 1.82 19.95
C LYS A 142 -23.69 2.47 18.64
N HIS A 143 -22.42 2.87 18.52
CA HIS A 143 -21.86 3.44 17.29
C HIS A 143 -21.31 2.38 16.34
N LEU A 144 -21.28 1.11 16.75
CA LEU A 144 -20.91 0.02 15.86
C LEU A 144 -21.91 -0.11 14.72
N GLN A 145 -21.38 -0.23 13.52
CA GLN A 145 -22.13 -0.67 12.36
C GLN A 145 -22.44 -2.17 12.47
N PRO A 146 -23.51 -2.64 11.81
CA PRO A 146 -23.81 -4.07 11.68
C PRO A 146 -22.60 -4.88 11.23
N LEU A 147 -22.53 -6.14 11.65
CA LEU A 147 -21.41 -7.01 11.25
C LEU A 147 -21.34 -7.20 9.73
N ASP A 148 -22.46 -7.28 9.03
CA ASP A 148 -22.47 -7.45 7.56
C ASP A 148 -21.72 -6.31 6.83
N ASN A 149 -21.76 -5.08 7.37
CA ASN A 149 -21.00 -3.94 6.84
C ASN A 149 -19.48 -4.14 6.91
N LEU A 150 -18.98 -5.02 7.80
CA LEU A 150 -17.57 -5.39 7.82
C LEU A 150 -17.20 -6.13 6.54
N LEU A 151 -18.00 -7.13 6.14
CA LEU A 151 -17.71 -7.95 4.96
C LEU A 151 -17.78 -7.10 3.70
N GLU A 152 -18.85 -6.31 3.55
CA GLU A 152 -18.98 -5.34 2.43
C GLU A 152 -17.78 -4.40 2.37
N TYR A 153 -17.34 -3.86 3.51
CA TYR A 153 -16.19 -2.97 3.58
C TYR A 153 -14.87 -3.66 3.20
N LEU A 154 -14.64 -4.89 3.66
CA LEU A 154 -13.44 -5.64 3.30
C LEU A 154 -13.44 -6.05 1.83
N GLU A 155 -14.59 -6.35 1.25
CA GLU A 155 -14.74 -6.57 -0.19
C GLU A 155 -14.47 -5.29 -0.98
N GLU A 156 -15.00 -4.14 -0.55
CA GLU A 156 -14.69 -2.82 -1.13
C GLU A 156 -13.17 -2.56 -1.12
N LEU A 157 -12.52 -2.76 0.03
CA LEU A 157 -11.07 -2.63 0.14
C LEU A 157 -10.32 -3.61 -0.75
N THR A 158 -10.81 -4.85 -0.86
CA THR A 158 -10.22 -5.86 -1.73
C THR A 158 -10.33 -5.46 -3.18
N GLN A 159 -11.48 -4.94 -3.61
CA GLN A 159 -11.67 -4.44 -4.98
C GLN A 159 -10.82 -3.20 -5.25
N VAL A 160 -10.73 -2.27 -4.31
CA VAL A 160 -9.86 -1.09 -4.45
C VAL A 160 -8.40 -1.52 -4.51
N ARG A 161 -7.95 -2.40 -3.62
CA ARG A 161 -6.58 -2.95 -3.63
C ARG A 161 -6.33 -3.80 -4.86
N GLN A 162 -7.30 -4.56 -5.35
CA GLN A 162 -7.18 -5.30 -6.60
C GLN A 162 -7.20 -4.36 -7.81
N ALA A 163 -7.96 -3.28 -7.80
CA ALA A 163 -7.93 -2.27 -8.86
C ALA A 163 -6.62 -1.48 -8.83
N GLU A 164 -6.11 -1.17 -7.64
CA GLU A 164 -4.78 -0.60 -7.42
C GLU A 164 -3.71 -1.58 -7.87
N LEU A 165 -3.79 -2.84 -7.46
CA LEU A 165 -2.92 -3.93 -7.90
C LEU A 165 -3.14 -4.26 -9.38
N VAL A 166 -4.26 -4.00 -10.03
CA VAL A 166 -4.48 -4.18 -11.49
C VAL A 166 -4.06 -2.92 -12.27
N SER A 167 -3.99 -1.77 -11.59
CA SER A 167 -3.35 -0.55 -12.07
C SER A 167 -1.83 -0.56 -11.83
N GLN A 168 -1.34 -1.44 -10.93
CA GLN A 168 0.07 -1.63 -10.55
C GLN A 168 0.67 -2.95 -11.10
N LEU A 169 -0.11 -4.02 -11.23
CA LEU A 169 0.10 -5.11 -12.20
C LEU A 169 -0.02 -4.44 -13.56
N PRO A 170 0.81 -4.82 -14.54
CA PRO A 170 0.66 -4.28 -15.87
C PRO A 170 -0.74 -4.66 -16.34
N THR A 171 -1.64 -3.68 -16.37
CA THR A 171 -2.83 -3.74 -17.22
C THR A 171 -2.31 -4.20 -18.57
N ASP A 172 -2.99 -5.10 -19.26
CA ASP A 172 -2.64 -5.63 -20.59
C ASP A 172 -2.52 -4.55 -21.71
N ASN A 173 -2.36 -3.27 -21.33
CA ASN A 173 -1.97 -2.13 -22.13
C ASN A 173 -0.89 -1.23 -21.48
N LYS A 174 -0.12 -1.68 -20.47
CA LYS A 174 1.22 -1.11 -20.21
C LYS A 174 2.18 -1.85 -21.12
N THR A 175 2.30 -1.32 -22.32
CA THR A 175 3.25 -1.74 -23.33
C THR A 175 4.64 -1.76 -22.67
N LEU A 176 5.23 -2.96 -22.50
CA LEU A 176 6.63 -3.06 -22.10
C LEU A 176 7.45 -2.25 -23.10
N ILE A 177 8.03 -1.15 -22.65
CA ILE A 177 8.67 -0.17 -23.52
C ILE A 177 9.98 -0.78 -24.00
N LYS A 178 10.13 -0.97 -25.30
CA LYS A 178 11.33 -1.59 -25.87
C LYS A 178 12.29 -0.51 -26.31
N LEU A 179 13.31 -0.22 -25.48
CA LEU A 179 14.28 0.85 -25.76
C LEU A 179 14.92 0.70 -27.14
N LYS A 180 15.23 -0.54 -27.54
CA LYS A 180 15.75 -0.85 -28.87
C LYS A 180 14.86 -0.36 -30.03
N GLN A 181 13.54 -0.33 -29.87
CA GLN A 181 12.62 0.13 -30.92
C GLN A 181 12.69 1.65 -31.13
N TRP A 182 13.12 2.40 -30.12
CA TRP A 182 13.28 3.86 -30.24
C TRP A 182 14.37 4.25 -31.24
N LEU A 183 15.35 3.36 -31.49
CA LEU A 183 16.36 3.52 -32.57
C LEU A 183 15.71 3.56 -33.96
N GLU A 184 14.58 2.87 -34.13
CA GLU A 184 13.81 2.80 -35.38
C GLU A 184 12.68 3.85 -35.42
N ASN A 185 12.69 4.79 -34.47
CA ASN A 185 11.62 5.78 -34.25
C ASN A 185 10.23 5.15 -34.01
N VAL A 186 10.20 3.94 -33.46
CA VAL A 186 8.98 3.24 -33.06
C VAL A 186 8.86 3.30 -31.55
N PHE A 187 7.76 3.86 -31.04
CA PHE A 187 7.55 4.03 -29.61
C PHE A 187 6.06 3.91 -29.25
N GLU A 188 5.83 3.62 -27.98
CA GLU A 188 4.55 3.23 -27.41
C GLU A 188 3.62 4.43 -27.20
N VAL A 189 2.30 4.18 -27.11
CA VAL A 189 1.31 5.24 -26.94
C VAL A 189 1.58 6.08 -25.68
N GLY A 190 1.59 7.40 -25.85
CA GLY A 190 1.87 8.37 -24.79
C GLY A 190 3.35 8.77 -24.68
N TRP A 191 4.27 8.02 -25.33
CA TRP A 191 5.63 8.48 -25.56
C TRP A 191 5.70 9.32 -26.83
N GLN A 192 6.55 10.34 -26.82
CA GLN A 192 6.77 11.22 -27.96
C GLN A 192 8.19 11.79 -27.95
N GLU A 193 8.58 12.44 -29.05
CA GLU A 193 9.83 13.19 -29.15
C GLU A 193 9.89 14.25 -28.04
N VAL A 194 11.03 14.37 -27.37
CA VAL A 194 11.19 15.23 -26.19
C VAL A 194 10.86 16.69 -26.53
N GLU A 195 11.25 17.12 -27.73
CA GLU A 195 11.01 18.43 -28.31
C GLU A 195 9.52 18.77 -28.46
N THR A 196 8.64 17.77 -28.50
CA THR A 196 7.19 18.00 -28.58
C THR A 196 6.55 18.24 -27.20
N LEU A 197 7.25 17.91 -26.12
CA LEU A 197 6.78 18.09 -24.73
C LEU A 197 7.19 19.45 -24.16
N PHE A 198 8.22 20.05 -24.74
CA PHE A 198 8.75 21.36 -24.37
C PHE A 198 8.52 22.32 -25.54
N ASP A 199 7.79 23.41 -25.34
CA ASP A 199 7.76 24.46 -26.36
C ASP A 199 9.19 24.94 -26.65
N ASN A 200 9.50 25.20 -27.93
CA ASN A 200 10.78 25.52 -28.59
C ASN A 200 11.74 26.53 -27.91
N GLN A 201 11.44 27.03 -26.72
CA GLN A 201 12.29 27.89 -25.88
C GLN A 201 13.00 27.14 -24.74
N TRP A 202 12.59 25.90 -24.43
CA TRP A 202 13.28 24.97 -23.51
C TRP A 202 13.80 23.73 -24.24
N ALA A 203 14.39 23.93 -25.42
CA ALA A 203 15.38 22.98 -25.88
C ALA A 203 16.54 23.02 -24.88
N ASN A 204 16.59 22.13 -23.88
CA ASN A 204 17.80 22.03 -23.08
C ASN A 204 18.92 21.74 -24.08
N ALA A 205 19.86 22.70 -24.17
CA ALA A 205 20.99 22.61 -25.08
C ALA A 205 21.71 21.27 -24.91
N ASP A 206 21.69 20.71 -23.69
CA ASP A 206 22.25 19.42 -23.34
C ASP A 206 21.64 18.24 -24.13
N TRP A 207 20.34 18.18 -24.41
CA TRP A 207 19.77 17.07 -25.19
C TRP A 207 20.01 17.21 -26.68
N ASN A 208 19.90 18.43 -27.21
CA ASN A 208 20.26 18.69 -28.61
C ASN A 208 21.74 18.39 -28.86
N LEU A 209 22.63 18.72 -27.91
CA LEU A 209 24.05 18.38 -27.97
C LEU A 209 24.30 16.87 -27.85
N ARG A 210 23.58 16.18 -26.96
CA ARG A 210 23.70 14.70 -26.80
C ARG A 210 23.16 13.96 -28.02
N SER A 211 22.02 14.37 -28.56
CA SER A 211 21.42 13.77 -29.77
C SER A 211 22.22 14.10 -31.03
N ALA A 212 22.80 15.30 -31.14
CA ALA A 212 23.67 15.69 -32.26
C ALA A 212 24.97 14.85 -32.35
N ASN A 213 25.40 14.20 -31.25
CA ASN A 213 26.51 13.25 -31.26
C ASN A 213 26.13 11.87 -31.83
N GLY A 214 24.86 11.66 -32.22
CA GLY A 214 24.39 10.50 -32.99
C GLY A 214 24.23 9.19 -32.21
N SER A 215 24.59 9.14 -30.92
CA SER A 215 24.52 7.94 -30.09
C SER A 215 23.44 7.99 -29.01
N PHE A 216 22.77 9.13 -28.82
CA PHE A 216 21.76 9.32 -27.77
C PHE A 216 20.34 9.33 -28.35
N VAL A 217 19.50 8.42 -27.86
CA VAL A 217 18.07 8.36 -28.19
C VAL A 217 17.27 8.65 -26.93
N SER A 218 16.25 9.50 -27.01
CA SER A 218 15.38 9.79 -25.88
C SER A 218 13.92 9.98 -26.29
N ARG A 219 13.01 9.61 -25.40
CA ARG A 219 11.58 9.88 -25.52
C ARG A 219 11.06 10.42 -24.20
N GLY A 220 9.99 11.19 -24.26
CA GLY A 220 9.32 11.69 -23.07
C GLY A 220 7.85 11.32 -23.05
N LYS A 221 7.27 11.40 -21.85
CA LYS A 221 5.86 11.13 -21.58
C LYS A 221 5.33 12.11 -20.53
N LEU A 222 4.14 12.66 -20.77
CA LEU A 222 3.43 13.47 -19.79
C LEU A 222 2.79 12.53 -18.76
N ILE A 223 3.11 12.73 -17.48
CA ILE A 223 2.59 11.94 -16.36
C ILE A 223 1.70 12.81 -15.50
N ASP A 224 0.44 12.42 -15.33
CA ASP A 224 -0.48 13.06 -14.40
C ASP A 224 -0.34 12.45 -13.00
N LEU A 225 -0.02 13.30 -12.02
CA LEU A 225 0.12 12.99 -10.60
C LEU A 225 -0.92 13.74 -9.75
N GLY A 226 -1.96 14.28 -10.38
CA GLY A 226 -3.05 15.00 -9.72
C GLY A 226 -4.09 14.09 -9.07
N LYS A 227 -4.72 14.57 -7.98
CA LYS A 227 -5.98 14.01 -7.45
C LYS A 227 -7.16 14.70 -8.11
N THR A 228 -8.36 14.10 -8.07
CA THR A 228 -9.60 14.68 -8.62
C THR A 228 -9.76 16.17 -8.25
N GLY A 229 -9.61 17.05 -9.24
CA GLY A 229 -9.74 18.51 -9.07
C GLY A 229 -8.45 19.31 -8.90
N ILE A 230 -7.27 18.67 -8.82
CA ILE A 230 -5.96 19.33 -8.80
C ILE A 230 -5.14 18.82 -9.99
N ILE A 231 -4.83 19.70 -10.95
CA ILE A 231 -3.93 19.37 -12.06
C ILE A 231 -2.50 19.44 -11.53
N GLN A 232 -1.81 18.30 -11.48
CA GLN A 232 -0.42 18.24 -11.07
C GLN A 232 0.31 17.21 -11.91
N SER A 233 0.90 17.65 -13.02
CA SER A 233 1.56 16.76 -13.98
C SER A 233 3.05 17.08 -14.07
N VAL A 234 3.84 16.11 -14.52
CA VAL A 234 5.28 16.22 -14.77
C VAL A 234 5.63 15.58 -16.11
N ILE A 235 6.79 15.91 -16.66
CA ILE A 235 7.32 15.29 -17.87
C ILE A 235 8.40 14.29 -17.45
N LEU A 236 8.19 13.01 -17.73
CA LEU A 236 9.20 11.96 -17.61
C LEU A 236 9.96 11.86 -18.92
N VAL A 237 11.28 11.95 -18.87
CA VAL A 237 12.18 11.75 -20.02
C VAL A 237 13.07 10.55 -19.73
N VAL A 238 13.16 9.64 -20.70
CA VAL A 238 14.10 8.52 -20.65
C VAL A 238 14.93 8.60 -21.91
N GLY A 239 16.24 8.54 -21.73
CA GLY A 239 17.19 8.48 -22.83
C GLY A 239 18.26 7.43 -22.58
N PHE A 240 18.89 6.98 -23.64
CA PHE A 240 19.96 6.01 -23.54
C PHE A 240 21.04 6.23 -24.58
N ILE A 241 22.25 5.75 -24.25
CA ILE A 241 23.42 5.71 -25.11
C ILE A 241 23.82 4.25 -25.25
N GLN A 242 23.92 3.77 -26.48
CA GLN A 242 24.45 2.44 -26.72
C GLN A 242 25.98 2.49 -26.67
N GLU A 243 26.59 1.95 -25.62
CA GLU A 243 28.05 1.93 -25.48
C GLU A 243 28.68 0.82 -26.34
N ASN A 244 28.06 -0.36 -26.33
CA ASN A 244 28.50 -1.50 -27.14
C ASN A 244 27.30 -2.41 -27.53
N GLN A 245 27.56 -3.66 -27.94
CA GLN A 245 26.48 -4.57 -28.37
C GLN A 245 25.66 -5.16 -27.22
N GLN A 246 26.16 -5.10 -25.98
CA GLN A 246 25.54 -5.70 -24.80
C GLN A 246 25.15 -4.66 -23.75
N GLU A 247 25.91 -3.58 -23.60
CA GLU A 247 25.71 -2.60 -22.52
C GLU A 247 25.09 -1.28 -23.05
N ILE A 248 24.09 -0.80 -22.32
CA ILE A 248 23.37 0.44 -22.59
C ILE A 248 23.38 1.32 -21.34
N ASP A 249 23.79 2.58 -21.53
CA ASP A 249 23.75 3.63 -20.54
C ASP A 249 22.40 4.34 -20.57
N ILE A 250 21.68 4.38 -19.45
CA ILE A 250 20.32 4.91 -19.34
C ILE A 250 20.30 6.13 -18.43
N ILE A 251 19.64 7.18 -18.91
CA ILE A 251 19.42 8.45 -18.22
C ILE A 251 17.91 8.66 -18.07
N VAL A 252 17.46 8.86 -16.83
CA VAL A 252 16.05 9.12 -16.51
C VAL A 252 15.95 10.47 -15.84
N GLU A 253 15.12 11.35 -16.40
CA GLU A 253 14.94 12.71 -15.93
C GLU A 253 13.47 13.04 -15.75
N VAL A 254 13.17 13.89 -14.75
CA VAL A 254 11.83 14.40 -14.53
C VAL A 254 11.86 15.93 -14.54
N HIS A 255 10.97 16.52 -15.32
CA HIS A 255 10.86 17.95 -15.53
C HIS A 255 9.47 18.47 -15.19
N PRO A 256 9.36 19.73 -14.75
CA PRO A 256 8.08 20.39 -14.63
C PRO A 256 7.42 20.52 -16.00
N ILE A 257 6.09 20.59 -16.01
CA ILE A 257 5.33 20.92 -17.22
C ILE A 257 5.54 22.38 -17.62
N TRP A 258 5.17 22.69 -18.86
CA TRP A 258 5.22 24.06 -19.39
C TRP A 258 4.51 25.06 -18.45
N GLY A 259 5.18 26.19 -18.20
CA GLY A 259 4.70 27.25 -17.31
C GLY A 259 5.13 27.10 -15.85
N GLU A 260 5.61 25.93 -15.44
CA GLU A 260 6.11 25.67 -14.09
C GLU A 260 7.64 25.72 -14.03
N ASN A 261 8.20 26.36 -13.00
CA ASN A 261 9.66 26.50 -12.84
C ASN A 261 10.29 25.41 -11.97
N TYR A 262 9.48 24.71 -11.19
CA TYR A 262 9.92 23.77 -10.18
C TYR A 262 9.04 22.52 -10.18
N LEU A 263 9.65 21.39 -9.86
CA LEU A 263 8.93 20.15 -9.61
C LEU A 263 8.09 20.25 -8.33
N PRO A 264 6.98 19.49 -8.26
CA PRO A 264 6.25 19.29 -7.02
C PRO A 264 7.18 18.87 -5.88
N PRO A 265 7.10 19.49 -4.69
CA PRO A 265 7.91 19.07 -3.55
C PRO A 265 7.53 17.65 -3.11
N ASN A 266 8.52 16.90 -2.64
CA ASN A 266 8.39 15.51 -2.19
C ASN A 266 8.03 14.49 -3.28
N LEU A 267 8.06 14.87 -4.56
CA LEU A 267 8.05 13.92 -5.67
C LEU A 267 9.28 13.01 -5.57
N GLN A 268 9.03 11.71 -5.54
CA GLN A 268 10.05 10.66 -5.54
C GLN A 268 10.14 10.02 -6.93
N LEU A 269 11.36 9.82 -7.40
CA LEU A 269 11.72 9.04 -8.59
C LEU A 269 12.53 7.83 -8.13
N MET A 270 12.13 6.65 -8.54
CA MET A 270 12.80 5.39 -8.19
C MET A 270 13.02 4.52 -9.43
N VAL A 271 14.16 3.83 -9.46
CA VAL A 271 14.43 2.69 -10.36
C VAL A 271 14.23 1.42 -9.54
N ILE A 272 13.36 0.52 -10.01
CA ILE A 272 13.07 -0.75 -9.35
C ILE A 272 13.34 -1.92 -10.30
N ASP A 273 13.73 -3.05 -9.73
CA ASP A 273 13.85 -4.31 -10.47
C ASP A 273 12.46 -4.77 -10.95
N PHE A 274 12.40 -5.37 -12.15
CA PHE A 274 11.16 -5.77 -12.81
C PHE A 274 10.39 -6.87 -12.07
N GLU A 275 11.07 -7.71 -11.27
CA GLU A 275 10.44 -8.84 -10.57
C GLU A 275 9.76 -8.47 -9.23
N GLY A 276 9.84 -7.21 -8.79
CA GLY A 276 9.43 -6.83 -7.44
C GLY A 276 8.02 -6.25 -7.31
N VAL A 277 7.02 -7.08 -7.00
CA VAL A 277 5.74 -6.62 -6.41
C VAL A 277 5.93 -6.05 -4.98
N GLU A 278 7.13 -6.16 -4.42
CA GLU A 278 7.61 -5.43 -3.23
C GLU A 278 9.10 -5.01 -3.41
N GLY A 279 9.51 -4.68 -4.63
CA GLY A 279 10.93 -4.52 -5.00
C GLY A 279 11.64 -3.37 -4.29
N GLU A 280 12.79 -3.67 -3.69
CA GLU A 280 13.73 -2.67 -3.18
C GLU A 280 14.09 -1.67 -4.29
N SER A 281 14.07 -0.38 -3.96
CA SER A 281 14.54 0.67 -4.86
C SER A 281 16.03 0.49 -5.10
N ILE A 282 16.43 0.27 -6.35
CA ILE A 282 17.85 0.18 -6.75
C ILE A 282 18.48 1.57 -6.68
N MET A 283 17.71 2.59 -7.07
CA MET A 283 18.12 4.00 -7.04
C MET A 283 16.92 4.90 -6.77
N GLU A 284 17.10 5.94 -5.97
CA GLU A 284 16.05 6.91 -5.69
C GLU A 284 16.55 8.36 -5.66
N ALA A 285 15.66 9.28 -6.03
CA ALA A 285 15.84 10.72 -5.86
C ALA A 285 14.52 11.34 -5.39
N GLN A 286 14.61 12.34 -4.50
CA GLN A 286 13.43 13.07 -4.01
C GLN A 286 13.61 14.58 -4.19
N THR A 287 12.56 15.23 -4.68
CA THR A 287 12.51 16.67 -4.89
C THR A 287 12.25 17.45 -3.59
N ARG A 288 12.77 18.67 -3.58
CA ARG A 288 12.43 19.78 -2.67
C ARG A 288 11.76 20.88 -3.49
N SER A 289 11.23 21.90 -2.81
CA SER A 289 10.50 23.02 -3.44
C SER A 289 11.32 23.87 -4.43
N SER A 290 12.63 23.67 -4.53
CA SER A 290 13.54 24.41 -5.43
C SER A 290 14.11 23.58 -6.58
N ASN A 291 13.74 22.29 -6.71
CA ASN A 291 14.27 21.44 -7.77
C ASN A 291 13.64 21.79 -9.11
N LYS A 292 14.46 22.17 -10.10
CA LYS A 292 14.04 22.41 -11.49
C LYS A 292 13.95 21.11 -12.30
N ASN A 293 14.71 20.11 -11.91
CA ASN A 293 14.66 18.73 -12.42
C ASN A 293 15.24 17.79 -11.35
N ILE A 294 15.05 16.48 -11.57
CA ILE A 294 15.78 15.40 -10.90
C ILE A 294 16.18 14.37 -11.96
N GLN A 295 17.28 13.67 -11.71
CA GLN A 295 17.87 12.72 -12.65
C GLN A 295 18.43 11.50 -11.91
N LEU A 296 18.31 10.34 -12.53
CA LEU A 296 19.05 9.12 -12.21
C LEU A 296 19.76 8.62 -13.48
N GLN A 297 20.94 8.03 -13.31
CA GLN A 297 21.71 7.42 -14.40
C GLN A 297 22.26 6.07 -13.94
N PHE A 298 22.13 5.07 -14.80
CA PHE A 298 22.60 3.70 -14.57
C PHE A 298 22.86 3.01 -15.90
N SER A 299 23.56 1.89 -15.87
CA SER A 299 23.85 1.06 -17.05
C SER A 299 23.14 -0.29 -16.88
N GLY A 300 22.80 -0.95 -17.99
CA GLY A 300 22.19 -2.27 -17.99
C GLY A 300 22.45 -3.03 -19.28
N ASP A 301 22.26 -4.35 -19.22
CA ASP A 301 22.51 -5.25 -20.33
C ASP A 301 21.27 -5.45 -21.21
N VAL A 302 21.47 -5.63 -22.52
CA VAL A 302 20.40 -5.96 -23.47
C VAL A 302 19.67 -7.22 -23.03
N GLY A 303 18.34 -7.13 -22.91
CA GLY A 303 17.47 -8.19 -22.42
C GLY A 303 17.06 -8.03 -20.96
N GLU A 304 17.73 -7.18 -20.19
CA GLU A 304 17.32 -6.83 -18.83
C GLU A 304 16.07 -5.96 -18.82
N ARG A 305 15.35 -6.01 -17.70
CA ARG A 305 14.12 -5.25 -17.49
C ARG A 305 14.26 -4.42 -16.23
N PHE A 306 13.75 -3.20 -16.29
CA PHE A 306 13.65 -2.32 -15.14
C PHE A 306 12.33 -1.59 -15.17
N SER A 307 11.94 -1.00 -14.04
CA SER A 307 10.80 -0.09 -14.01
C SER A 307 11.17 1.23 -13.34
N ILE A 308 10.57 2.31 -13.82
CA ILE A 308 10.65 3.65 -13.24
C ILE A 308 9.35 3.92 -12.49
N LYS A 309 9.47 4.25 -11.21
CA LYS A 309 8.35 4.56 -10.33
C LYS A 309 8.42 6.02 -9.88
N LEU A 310 7.34 6.76 -10.14
CA LEU A 310 7.11 8.12 -9.66
C LEU A 310 6.07 8.09 -8.53
N VAL A 311 6.38 8.72 -7.39
CA VAL A 311 5.45 8.80 -6.25
C VAL A 311 5.30 10.24 -5.77
N LEU A 312 4.05 10.68 -5.63
CA LEU A 312 3.70 11.97 -5.04
C LEU A 312 2.51 11.81 -4.09
N GLY A 313 2.79 11.92 -2.78
CA GLY A 313 1.79 11.67 -1.74
C GLY A 313 1.27 10.23 -1.80
N ASN A 314 0.01 10.03 -2.20
CA ASN A 314 -0.61 8.71 -2.31
C ASN A 314 -0.73 8.22 -3.77
N ILE A 315 -0.24 9.01 -4.73
CA ILE A 315 -0.30 8.66 -6.15
C ILE A 315 1.04 8.04 -6.54
N SER A 316 0.97 6.92 -7.27
CA SER A 316 2.13 6.21 -7.80
C SER A 316 1.90 5.87 -9.27
N VAL A 317 2.88 6.18 -10.11
CA VAL A 317 2.90 5.80 -11.54
C VAL A 317 4.15 4.97 -11.79
N ILE A 318 4.03 3.90 -12.59
CA ILE A 318 5.12 2.99 -12.93
C ILE A 318 5.16 2.79 -14.44
N GLU A 319 6.33 2.97 -15.05
CA GLU A 319 6.63 2.64 -16.45
C GLU A 319 7.69 1.53 -16.49
N SER A 320 7.51 0.51 -17.32
CA SER A 320 8.40 -0.66 -17.39
C SER A 320 9.09 -0.76 -18.73
N PHE A 321 10.38 -1.07 -18.71
CA PHE A 321 11.26 -1.00 -19.87
C PHE A 321 12.00 -2.34 -20.06
N LEU A 322 12.23 -2.68 -21.33
CA LEU A 322 13.14 -3.73 -21.78
C LEU A 322 14.30 -3.05 -22.50
N ILE A 323 15.52 -3.33 -22.03
CA ILE A 323 16.78 -2.90 -22.65
C ILE A 323 17.00 -3.68 -23.95
#